data_AF-A0A0M2SK62-F1
#
_entry.id   AF-A0A0M2SK62-F1
#
_cell.length_a   1.000
_cell.length_b   1.000
_cell.length_c   1.000
_cell.angle_alpha   90.00
_cell.angle_beta   90.00
_cell.angle_gamma   90.00
#
_symmetry.space_group_name_H-M   'P 1'
#
loop_
_entity.id
_entity.type
_entity.pdbx_description
1 polymer ?
#
loop_
_entity_poly.entity_id
_entity_poly.type
_entity_poly.pdbx_seq_one_letter_code
_entity_poly.pdbx_strand_id
1 'polypeptide(L)'
;MKEEKDYILGLDIGIASVGYGIIDYNSRDIISAGTNIFKEANVENNEGRRAKRGSRRLKRRKIHRLDRIKHLLEEYRMIDKANIPTSTNPYQIRVKGLSEKLGKDELAISLLHLAKRRGIHNVEAVDEGDDKGSELSTKEQLRKNAEQLETKYICELQLERLQSKKKYGGRRTGSGRKITLKKQKSCSRLRKSSTGLMNSL
;
A
#
# COMPACT_ATOMS: atom_id res chain seq x y z
N MET A 1 49.55 -47.30 -1.30
CA MET A 1 48.17 -47.78 -1.07
C MET A 1 47.55 -46.89 -0.02
N LYS A 2 46.36 -46.31 -0.28
CA LYS A 2 45.56 -45.75 0.82
C LYS A 2 44.82 -46.93 1.43
N GLU A 3 44.96 -47.13 2.73
CA GLU A 3 44.10 -48.07 3.47
C GLU A 3 42.66 -47.56 3.36
N GLU A 4 41.78 -48.40 2.84
CA GLU A 4 40.34 -48.17 2.86
C GLU A 4 39.86 -48.55 4.26
N LYS A 5 39.32 -47.57 4.99
CA LYS A 5 38.82 -47.75 6.36
C LYS A 5 37.34 -47.45 6.40
N ASP A 6 36.57 -48.41 6.90
CA ASP A 6 35.15 -48.25 7.18
C ASP A 6 34.96 -47.36 8.41
N TYR A 7 34.05 -46.39 8.34
CA TYR A 7 33.74 -45.49 9.43
C TYR A 7 32.24 -45.23 9.55
N ILE A 8 31.83 -44.87 10.77
CA ILE A 8 30.47 -44.45 11.12
C ILE A 8 30.47 -42.94 11.25
N LEU A 9 29.56 -42.27 10.53
CA LEU A 9 29.33 -40.83 10.65
C LEU A 9 28.04 -40.57 11.45
N GLY A 10 28.19 -39.97 12.63
CA GLY A 10 27.09 -39.38 13.38
C GLY A 10 26.93 -37.90 13.02
N LEU A 11 25.71 -37.46 12.76
CA LEU A 11 25.37 -36.06 12.52
C LEU A 11 24.30 -35.60 13.51
N ASP A 12 24.59 -34.52 14.23
CA ASP A 12 23.64 -33.82 15.09
C ASP A 12 23.24 -32.49 14.42
N ILE A 13 22.08 -32.46 13.79
CA ILE A 13 21.63 -31.33 12.97
C ILE A 13 20.68 -30.45 13.79
N GLY A 14 21.22 -29.36 14.33
CA GLY A 14 20.48 -28.30 15.01
C GLY A 14 20.11 -27.14 14.07
N ILE A 15 19.33 -26.20 14.61
CA ILE A 15 18.82 -25.02 13.87
C ILE A 15 19.95 -24.07 13.40
N ALA A 16 21.03 -23.99 14.17
CA ALA A 16 22.17 -23.10 13.93
C ALA A 16 23.54 -23.80 14.07
N SER A 17 23.53 -25.12 14.15
CA SER A 17 24.74 -25.92 14.33
C SER A 17 24.59 -27.29 13.72
N VAL A 18 25.68 -27.84 13.18
CA VAL A 18 25.75 -29.25 12.80
C VAL A 18 26.98 -29.86 13.48
N GLY A 19 26.73 -30.71 14.47
CA GLY A 19 27.75 -31.57 15.06
C GLY A 19 28.04 -32.75 14.14
N TYR A 20 29.32 -33.13 14.03
CA TYR A 20 29.70 -34.37 13.37
C TYR A 20 30.66 -35.17 14.25
N GLY A 21 30.51 -36.50 14.21
CA GLY A 21 31.43 -37.45 14.83
C GLY A 21 31.73 -38.57 13.84
N ILE A 22 33.01 -38.87 13.66
CA ILE A 22 33.51 -39.95 12.81
C ILE A 22 34.15 -40.97 13.74
N ILE A 23 33.68 -42.21 13.67
CA ILE A 23 34.12 -43.33 14.49
C ILE A 23 34.59 -44.45 13.57
N ASP A 24 35.71 -45.11 13.89
CA ASP A 24 36.17 -46.29 13.16
C ASP A 24 35.17 -47.44 13.32
N TYR A 25 34.79 -48.09 12.23
CA TYR A 25 33.75 -49.11 12.27
C TYR A 25 34.15 -50.33 13.12
N ASN A 26 35.43 -50.71 13.09
CA ASN A 26 35.92 -51.94 13.70
C ASN A 26 36.39 -51.70 15.14
N SER A 27 37.25 -50.72 15.37
CA SER A 27 37.80 -50.46 16.71
C SER A 27 36.86 -49.65 17.60
N ARG A 28 35.87 -48.96 17.00
CA ARG A 28 34.97 -48.01 17.66
C ARG A 28 35.70 -46.81 18.27
N ASP A 29 36.94 -46.56 17.87
CA ASP A 29 37.67 -45.38 18.29
C ASP A 29 37.16 -44.13 17.57
N ILE A 30 37.19 -43.00 18.29
CA ILE A 30 36.82 -41.70 17.71
C ILE A 30 37.96 -41.25 16.79
N ILE A 31 37.66 -41.15 15.49
CA ILE A 31 38.60 -40.64 14.48
C ILE A 31 38.59 -39.11 14.49
N SER A 32 37.41 -38.50 14.56
CA SER A 32 37.26 -37.03 14.55
C SER A 32 35.90 -36.63 15.11
N ALA A 33 35.83 -35.48 15.77
CA ALA A 33 34.57 -34.87 16.16
C ALA A 33 34.69 -33.35 16.06
N GLY A 34 33.59 -32.68 15.71
CA GLY A 34 33.55 -31.25 15.57
C GLY A 34 32.13 -30.70 15.49
N THR A 35 32.02 -29.38 15.46
CA THR A 35 30.74 -28.69 15.27
C THR A 35 30.91 -27.55 14.28
N ASN A 36 29.96 -27.43 13.37
CA ASN A 36 29.87 -26.32 12.44
C ASN A 36 28.76 -25.37 12.89
N ILE A 37 29.10 -24.14 13.30
CA ILE A 37 28.15 -23.15 13.82
C ILE A 37 27.90 -22.09 12.74
N PHE A 38 26.63 -21.83 12.44
CA PHE A 38 26.22 -20.83 11.45
C PHE A 38 25.04 -19.99 11.95
N LYS A 39 24.75 -18.88 11.27
CA LYS A 39 23.60 -18.05 11.61
C LYS A 39 22.31 -18.76 11.23
N GLU A 40 21.36 -18.78 12.15
CA GLU A 40 20.01 -19.28 11.89
C GLU A 40 19.41 -18.60 10.65
N ALA A 41 18.80 -19.40 9.78
CA ALA A 41 18.13 -18.94 8.58
C ALA A 41 16.75 -18.32 8.92
N ASN A 42 16.75 -17.20 9.63
CA ASN A 42 15.52 -16.52 10.03
C ASN A 42 14.73 -15.99 8.83
N VAL A 43 13.44 -16.33 8.80
CA VAL A 43 12.47 -15.96 7.75
C VAL A 43 12.39 -14.44 7.55
N GLU A 44 12.59 -13.67 8.63
CA GLU A 44 12.57 -12.21 8.66
C GLU A 44 13.51 -11.55 7.64
N ASN A 45 14.68 -12.15 7.38
CA ASN A 45 15.63 -11.64 6.40
C ASN A 45 15.06 -11.64 4.97
N ASN A 46 14.30 -12.68 4.63
CA ASN A 46 13.64 -12.78 3.31
C ASN A 46 12.38 -11.92 3.25
N GLU A 47 11.63 -11.81 4.34
CA GLU A 47 10.47 -10.93 4.44
C GLU A 47 10.85 -9.46 4.25
N GLY A 48 11.91 -8.99 4.91
CA GLY A 48 12.45 -7.65 4.74
C GLY A 48 12.81 -7.38 3.27
N ARG A 49 13.51 -8.32 2.61
CA ARG A 49 13.86 -8.22 1.19
C ARG A 49 12.61 -8.18 0.30
N ARG A 50 11.62 -9.02 0.56
CA ARG A 50 10.33 -9.04 -0.15
C ARG A 50 9.57 -7.72 0.04
N ALA A 51 9.46 -7.22 1.27
CA ALA A 51 8.79 -5.96 1.61
C ALA A 51 9.43 -4.74 0.93
N LYS A 52 10.77 -4.64 0.94
CA LYS A 52 11.50 -3.56 0.27
C LYS A 52 11.32 -3.60 -1.25
N ARG A 53 11.36 -4.79 -1.86
CA ARG A 53 11.06 -4.96 -3.29
C ARG A 53 9.62 -4.52 -3.62
N GLY A 54 8.65 -4.93 -2.82
CA GLY A 54 7.25 -4.50 -2.95
C GLY A 54 7.10 -2.99 -2.91
N SER A 55 7.71 -2.33 -1.93
CA SER A 55 7.70 -0.87 -1.77
C SER A 55 8.30 -0.14 -2.99
N ARG A 56 9.45 -0.60 -3.50
CA ARG A 56 10.07 -0.05 -4.73
C ARG A 56 9.13 -0.16 -5.93
N ARG A 57 8.49 -1.32 -6.13
CA ARG A 57 7.53 -1.55 -7.22
C ARG A 57 6.31 -0.63 -7.11
N LEU A 58 5.77 -0.45 -5.91
CA LEU A 58 4.64 0.45 -5.65
C LEU A 58 5.01 1.91 -5.95
N LYS A 59 6.20 2.37 -5.52
CA LYS A 59 6.71 3.71 -5.82
C LYS A 59 6.86 3.91 -7.33
N ARG A 60 7.51 2.98 -8.03
CA ARG A 60 7.70 3.03 -9.50
C ARG A 60 6.37 3.13 -10.24
N ARG A 61 5.41 2.25 -9.92
CA ARG A 61 4.07 2.25 -10.54
C ARG A 61 3.29 3.54 -10.27
N LYS A 62 3.47 4.15 -9.08
CA LYS A 62 2.87 5.44 -8.77
C LYS A 62 3.44 6.56 -9.63
N ILE A 63 4.76 6.61 -9.78
CA ILE A 63 5.44 7.60 -10.63
C ILE A 63 4.98 7.45 -12.07
N HIS A 64 5.06 6.24 -12.61
CA HIS A 64 4.66 5.94 -13.98
C HIS A 64 3.19 6.27 -14.26
N ARG A 65 2.28 6.01 -13.32
CA ARG A 65 0.87 6.39 -13.48
C ARG A 65 0.68 7.90 -13.58
N LEU A 66 1.37 8.67 -12.74
CA LEU A 66 1.27 10.13 -12.76
C LEU A 66 1.88 10.70 -14.04
N ASP A 67 2.98 10.12 -14.51
CA ASP A 67 3.64 10.54 -15.75
C ASP A 67 2.74 10.30 -16.97
N ARG A 68 2.09 9.14 -17.08
CA ARG A 68 1.11 8.88 -18.14
C ARG A 68 -0.07 9.85 -18.16
N ILE A 69 -0.56 10.26 -16.98
CA ILE A 69 -1.65 11.22 -16.89
C ILE A 69 -1.17 12.62 -17.29
N LYS A 70 0.05 13.00 -16.93
CA LYS A 70 0.63 14.27 -17.39
C LYS A 70 0.76 14.29 -18.91
N HIS A 71 1.28 13.21 -19.50
CA HIS A 71 1.36 13.06 -20.96
C HIS A 71 -0.01 13.16 -21.62
N LEU A 72 -1.04 12.51 -21.06
CA LEU A 72 -2.40 12.62 -21.57
C LEU A 72 -2.93 14.07 -21.50
N LEU A 73 -2.69 14.78 -20.40
CA LEU A 73 -3.14 16.17 -20.27
C LEU A 73 -2.40 17.12 -21.21
N GLU A 74 -1.13 16.84 -21.51
CA GLU A 74 -0.32 17.57 -22.49
C GLU A 74 -0.79 17.34 -23.92
N GLU A 75 -1.06 16.09 -24.31
CA GLU A 75 -1.59 15.71 -25.62
C GLU A 75 -2.90 16.45 -25.95
N TYR A 76 -3.76 16.61 -24.94
CA TYR A 76 -5.02 17.35 -25.06
C TYR A 76 -4.88 18.87 -24.85
N ARG A 77 -3.65 19.41 -24.83
CA ARG A 77 -3.34 20.84 -24.66
C ARG A 77 -4.01 21.45 -23.42
N MET A 78 -4.07 20.67 -22.34
CA MET A 78 -4.60 21.10 -21.04
C MET A 78 -3.51 21.68 -20.14
N ILE A 79 -2.31 21.10 -20.17
CA ILE A 79 -1.15 21.58 -19.42
C ILE A 79 0.12 21.46 -20.26
N ASP A 80 1.16 22.20 -19.86
CA ASP A 80 2.53 21.95 -20.28
C ASP A 80 3.21 21.03 -19.25
N LYS A 81 3.86 19.95 -19.70
CA LYS A 81 4.59 19.05 -18.81
C LYS A 81 5.77 19.74 -18.11
N ALA A 82 6.35 20.78 -18.72
CA ALA A 82 7.40 21.59 -18.11
C ALA A 82 6.87 22.46 -16.96
N ASN A 83 5.61 22.92 -17.04
CA ASN A 83 4.99 23.78 -16.04
C ASN A 83 3.68 23.18 -15.52
N ILE A 84 3.80 22.26 -14.57
CA ILE A 84 2.63 21.57 -14.00
C ILE A 84 1.98 22.46 -12.93
N PRO A 85 0.71 22.86 -13.13
CA PRO A 85 0.02 23.70 -12.16
C PRO A 85 -0.13 22.97 -10.82
N THR A 86 0.14 23.68 -9.74
CA THR A 86 0.06 23.16 -8.37
C THR A 86 -0.81 24.08 -7.53
N SER A 87 -1.79 23.52 -6.83
CA SER A 87 -2.61 24.26 -5.86
C SER A 87 -2.36 23.77 -4.44
N THR A 88 -2.41 24.71 -3.50
CA THR A 88 -2.40 24.46 -2.06
C THR A 88 -3.64 23.69 -1.61
N ASN A 89 -4.79 23.86 -2.28
CA ASN A 89 -6.06 23.24 -1.89
C ASN A 89 -6.78 22.48 -3.02
N PRO A 90 -6.29 21.29 -3.40
CA PRO A 90 -6.93 20.46 -4.42
C PRO A 90 -8.30 19.91 -3.99
N TYR A 91 -8.68 19.98 -2.71
CA TYR A 91 -9.98 19.51 -2.23
C TYR A 91 -11.09 20.49 -2.62
N GLN A 92 -10.86 21.80 -2.49
CA GLN A 92 -11.81 22.82 -2.92
C GLN A 92 -12.08 22.74 -4.42
N ILE A 93 -11.02 22.63 -5.22
CA ILE A 93 -11.13 22.49 -6.69
C ILE A 93 -11.97 21.26 -7.07
N ARG A 94 -11.78 20.14 -6.36
CA ARG A 94 -12.56 18.92 -6.60
C ARG A 94 -14.04 19.05 -6.23
N VAL A 95 -14.37 19.79 -5.18
CA VAL A 95 -15.77 20.06 -4.81
C VAL A 95 -16.41 21.01 -5.83
N LYS A 96 -15.71 22.10 -6.19
CA LYS A 96 -16.14 23.04 -7.23
C LYS A 96 -16.48 22.33 -8.55
N GLY A 97 -15.63 21.38 -8.97
CA GLY A 97 -15.86 20.61 -10.20
C GLY A 97 -17.05 19.64 -10.19
N LEU A 98 -17.79 19.51 -9.07
CA LEU A 98 -19.05 18.78 -9.03
C LEU A 98 -20.24 19.62 -9.50
N SER A 99 -20.19 20.93 -9.29
CA SER A 99 -21.29 21.86 -9.57
C SER A 99 -20.96 22.88 -10.66
N GLU A 100 -19.69 23.20 -10.87
CA GLU A 100 -19.23 24.27 -11.75
C GLU A 100 -18.18 23.78 -12.75
N LYS A 101 -18.02 24.53 -13.84
CA LYS A 101 -16.94 24.30 -14.81
C LYS A 101 -15.58 24.68 -14.19
N LEU A 102 -14.59 23.81 -14.40
CA LEU A 102 -13.21 24.06 -13.99
C LEU A 102 -12.38 24.62 -15.15
N GLY A 103 -11.44 25.50 -14.83
CA GLY A 103 -10.39 25.88 -15.77
C GLY A 103 -9.47 24.69 -16.11
N LYS A 104 -8.68 24.82 -17.18
CA LYS A 104 -7.74 23.76 -17.62
C LYS A 104 -6.78 23.33 -16.49
N ASP A 105 -6.18 24.32 -15.81
CA ASP A 105 -5.24 24.08 -14.70
C ASP A 105 -5.92 23.44 -13.48
N GLU A 106 -7.10 23.95 -13.12
CA GLU A 106 -7.91 23.41 -12.02
C GLU A 106 -8.27 21.94 -12.28
N LEU A 107 -8.70 21.64 -13.51
CA LEU A 107 -9.01 20.27 -13.92
C LEU A 107 -7.78 19.37 -13.82
N ALA A 108 -6.63 19.80 -14.35
CA ALA A 108 -5.39 19.03 -14.28
C ALA A 108 -4.95 18.75 -12.84
N ILE A 109 -5.02 19.75 -11.96
CA ILE A 109 -4.73 19.60 -10.51
C ILE A 109 -5.66 18.55 -9.89
N SER A 110 -6.95 18.62 -10.19
CA SER A 110 -7.96 17.72 -9.63
C SER A 110 -7.70 16.25 -10.03
N LEU A 111 -7.39 16.00 -11.30
CA LEU A 111 -7.14 14.67 -11.87
C LEU A 111 -5.82 14.09 -11.36
N LEU A 112 -4.75 14.89 -11.33
CA LEU A 112 -3.46 14.46 -10.79
C LEU A 112 -3.56 14.13 -9.30
N HIS A 113 -4.34 14.91 -8.54
CA HIS A 113 -4.58 14.64 -7.13
C HIS A 113 -5.33 13.31 -6.91
N LEU A 114 -6.39 13.05 -7.68
CA LEU A 114 -7.13 11.78 -7.68
C LEU A 114 -6.21 10.59 -8.00
N ALA A 115 -5.45 10.68 -9.08
CA ALA A 115 -4.55 9.60 -9.51
C ALA A 115 -3.43 9.30 -8.51
N LYS A 116 -2.96 10.33 -7.80
CA LYS A 116 -1.96 10.20 -6.73
C LYS A 116 -2.49 9.41 -5.53
N ARG A 117 -3.81 9.47 -5.27
CA ARG A 117 -4.49 8.91 -4.09
C ARG A 117 -5.77 8.13 -4.44
N ARG A 118 -5.66 7.23 -5.41
CA ARG A 118 -6.76 6.42 -5.97
C ARG A 118 -7.34 5.31 -5.06
N GLY A 119 -7.09 5.32 -3.76
CA GLY A 119 -7.72 4.33 -2.88
C GLY A 119 -7.29 2.87 -3.02
N ILE A 120 -8.13 1.99 -2.47
CA ILE A 120 -7.99 0.52 -2.45
C ILE A 120 -9.19 -0.08 -3.20
N HIS A 121 -8.98 -1.19 -3.91
CA HIS A 121 -9.98 -1.91 -4.70
C HIS A 121 -10.48 -3.18 -4.00
N ASN A 122 -9.59 -4.01 -3.45
CA ASN A 122 -9.94 -5.33 -2.89
C ASN A 122 -10.33 -5.31 -1.40
N VAL A 123 -11.34 -4.55 -1.00
CA VAL A 123 -11.82 -4.60 0.41
C VAL A 123 -13.21 -5.21 0.56
N GLU A 124 -13.88 -5.55 -0.54
CA GLU A 124 -15.16 -6.27 -0.52
C GLU A 124 -14.98 -7.78 -0.30
N ALA A 125 -13.80 -8.33 -0.56
CA ALA A 125 -13.50 -9.75 -0.36
C ALA A 125 -13.28 -10.14 1.11
N VAL A 126 -13.74 -9.34 2.08
CA VAL A 126 -13.56 -9.65 3.51
C VAL A 126 -14.81 -9.36 4.34
N ASP A 127 -15.99 -9.58 3.74
CA ASP A 127 -17.29 -9.43 4.40
C ASP A 127 -17.75 -10.70 5.13
N GLU A 128 -16.85 -11.62 5.46
CA GLU A 128 -17.17 -12.83 6.25
C GLU A 128 -16.18 -13.03 7.40
N GLY A 129 -16.19 -12.11 8.37
CA GLY A 129 -15.44 -12.34 9.59
C GLY A 129 -15.67 -11.23 10.59
N ASP A 130 -16.38 -11.57 11.66
CA ASP A 130 -16.71 -10.76 12.82
C ASP A 130 -15.49 -10.42 13.70
N ASP A 131 -14.36 -10.13 13.06
CA ASP A 131 -13.15 -9.72 13.75
C ASP A 131 -13.23 -8.23 14.06
N LYS A 132 -13.58 -7.93 15.32
CA LYS A 132 -13.36 -6.65 16.00
C LYS A 132 -11.84 -6.37 16.09
N GLY A 133 -11.19 -6.20 14.94
CA GLY A 133 -9.83 -5.71 14.87
C GLY A 133 -9.77 -4.27 15.39
N SER A 134 -8.65 -3.86 16.00
CA SER A 134 -8.43 -2.51 16.54
C SER A 134 -9.02 -1.37 15.70
N GLU A 135 -9.52 -0.29 16.34
CA GLU A 135 -10.15 0.92 15.74
C GLU A 135 -9.42 1.56 14.54
N LEU A 136 -8.14 1.21 14.34
CA LEU A 136 -7.26 1.69 13.28
C LEU A 136 -7.17 0.75 12.06
N SER A 137 -7.91 -0.36 12.10
CA SER A 137 -7.95 -1.34 11.02
C SER A 137 -8.42 -0.69 9.71
N THR A 138 -7.83 -1.12 8.60
CA THR A 138 -8.22 -0.63 7.27
C THR A 138 -9.69 -0.91 6.98
N LYS A 139 -10.24 -2.03 7.48
CA LYS A 139 -11.62 -2.45 7.25
C LYS A 139 -12.62 -1.52 7.95
N GLU A 140 -12.44 -1.31 9.24
CA GLU A 140 -13.35 -0.46 10.03
C GLU A 140 -13.34 0.99 9.56
N GLN A 141 -12.17 1.53 9.22
CA GLN A 141 -12.06 2.87 8.64
C GLN A 141 -12.81 2.97 7.31
N LEU A 142 -12.83 1.90 6.51
CA LEU A 142 -13.57 1.87 5.25
C LEU A 142 -15.07 1.72 5.49
N ARG A 143 -15.51 0.96 6.50
CA ARG A 143 -16.93 0.87 6.90
C ARG A 143 -17.47 2.22 7.37
N LYS A 144 -16.79 2.85 8.35
CA LYS A 144 -17.12 4.19 8.85
C LYS A 144 -17.14 5.25 7.74
N ASN A 145 -16.19 5.15 6.79
CA ASN A 145 -16.20 6.04 5.62
C ASN A 145 -17.34 5.72 4.65
N ALA A 146 -17.73 4.45 4.47
CA ALA A 146 -18.79 4.05 3.56
C ALA A 146 -20.14 4.62 3.99
N GLU A 147 -20.47 4.52 5.29
CA GLU A 147 -21.68 5.10 5.90
C GLU A 147 -21.76 6.63 5.61
N GLN A 148 -20.65 7.36 5.78
CA GLN A 148 -20.60 8.81 5.51
C GLN A 148 -20.65 9.16 4.02
N LEU A 149 -20.30 8.23 3.14
CA LEU A 149 -20.30 8.42 1.68
C LEU A 149 -21.65 8.08 1.03
N GLU A 150 -22.65 7.66 1.81
CA GLU A 150 -24.02 7.51 1.31
C GLU A 150 -24.63 8.85 0.91
N THR A 151 -24.36 9.89 1.71
CA THR A 151 -24.93 11.23 1.51
C THR A 151 -24.00 12.20 0.79
N LYS A 152 -22.67 12.00 0.90
CA LYS A 152 -21.65 12.95 0.42
C LYS A 152 -20.67 12.31 -0.55
N TYR A 153 -20.13 13.13 -1.47
CA TYR A 153 -19.01 12.72 -2.29
C TYR A 153 -17.70 12.70 -1.50
N ILE A 154 -16.74 11.92 -2.01
CA ILE A 154 -15.42 11.76 -1.39
C ILE A 154 -14.72 13.12 -1.15
N CYS A 155 -14.78 14.03 -2.12
CA CYS A 155 -14.13 15.34 -2.00
C CYS A 155 -14.80 16.26 -0.97
N GLU A 156 -16.13 16.21 -0.82
CA GLU A 156 -16.88 17.00 0.16
C GLU A 156 -16.52 16.56 1.58
N LEU A 157 -16.58 15.25 1.84
CA LEU A 157 -16.20 14.69 3.14
C LEU A 157 -14.73 14.99 3.49
N GLN A 158 -13.83 14.98 2.50
CA GLN A 158 -12.43 15.34 2.69
C GLN A 158 -12.25 16.84 2.99
N LEU A 159 -13.03 17.71 2.36
CA LEU A 159 -12.98 19.15 2.56
C LEU A 159 -13.51 19.53 3.96
N GLU A 160 -14.62 18.95 4.38
CA GLU A 160 -15.17 19.13 5.73
C GLU A 160 -14.14 18.74 6.80
N ARG A 161 -13.53 17.55 6.66
CA ARG A 161 -12.48 17.10 7.58
C ARG A 161 -11.27 18.04 7.60
N LEU A 162 -10.93 18.65 6.47
CA LEU A 162 -9.84 19.62 6.39
C LEU A 162 -10.19 20.92 7.13
N GLN A 163 -11.41 21.42 6.96
CA GLN A 163 -11.91 22.63 7.63
C GLN A 163 -12.06 22.42 9.13
N SER A 164 -12.67 21.31 9.57
CA SER A 164 -12.78 20.96 10.98
C SER A 164 -11.41 20.86 11.65
N LYS A 165 -10.42 20.23 11.02
CA LYS A 165 -9.05 20.17 11.56
C LYS A 165 -8.36 21.52 11.68
N LYS A 166 -8.61 22.45 10.76
CA LYS A 166 -8.11 23.83 10.85
C LYS A 166 -8.78 24.58 12.00
N LYS A 167 -10.09 24.38 12.20
CA LYS A 167 -10.89 24.98 13.27
C LYS A 167 -10.46 24.53 14.68
N TYR A 168 -10.12 23.25 14.84
CA TYR A 168 -9.70 22.67 16.13
C TYR A 168 -8.17 22.67 16.35
N GLY A 169 -7.39 23.47 15.60
CA GLY A 169 -6.01 23.81 15.95
C GLY A 169 -5.06 22.63 16.22
N GLY A 170 -5.08 21.59 15.39
CA GLY A 170 -4.18 20.44 15.57
C GLY A 170 -2.70 20.82 15.40
N ARG A 171 -1.95 20.97 16.51
CA ARG A 171 -0.48 21.12 16.55
C ARG A 171 0.18 20.09 15.64
N ARG A 172 1.13 20.53 14.81
CA ARG A 172 2.08 19.64 14.12
C ARG A 172 2.98 19.00 15.17
N THR A 173 2.63 17.83 15.69
CA THR A 173 3.60 17.02 16.44
C THR A 173 4.61 16.45 15.45
N GLY A 174 5.88 16.76 15.69
CA GLY A 174 7.06 16.45 14.88
C GLY A 174 7.42 14.96 14.82
N SER A 175 6.45 14.09 14.59
CA SER A 175 6.64 12.73 14.09
C SER A 175 5.50 12.49 13.11
N GLY A 176 5.70 12.89 11.85
CA GLY A 176 4.66 13.01 10.82
C GLY A 176 3.92 11.71 10.52
N ARG A 177 3.05 11.28 11.43
CA ARG A 177 2.02 10.26 11.28
C ARG A 177 1.03 10.82 10.29
N LYS A 178 1.35 10.56 9.03
CA LYS A 178 0.42 10.53 7.92
C LYS A 178 -0.75 9.62 8.31
N ILE A 179 -1.72 10.13 9.08
CA ILE A 179 -3.11 9.64 9.07
C ILE A 179 -3.60 10.00 7.69
N THR A 180 -3.16 9.20 6.75
CA THR A 180 -3.36 9.45 5.35
C THR A 180 -4.81 9.21 5.06
N LEU A 181 -5.41 10.19 4.39
CA LEU A 181 -6.55 10.07 3.47
C LEU A 181 -6.26 9.06 2.33
N LYS A 182 -5.54 7.96 2.59
CA LYS A 182 -5.08 6.92 1.65
C LYS A 182 -6.09 5.78 1.54
N LYS A 183 -7.00 5.64 2.50
CA LYS A 183 -7.94 4.52 2.61
C LYS A 183 -9.36 5.02 2.37
N GLN A 184 -9.65 5.41 1.14
CA GLN A 184 -11.02 5.54 0.65
C GLN A 184 -11.11 4.62 -0.56
N LYS A 185 -12.22 3.90 -0.73
CA LYS A 185 -12.44 3.14 -1.97
C LYS A 185 -12.40 4.11 -3.15
N SER A 186 -11.76 3.76 -4.25
CA SER A 186 -12.01 4.43 -5.52
C SER A 186 -13.37 3.98 -6.02
N CYS A 187 -14.44 4.55 -5.49
CA CYS A 187 -15.76 4.40 -6.07
C CYS A 187 -16.03 5.67 -6.86
N SER A 188 -15.82 5.61 -8.17
CA SER A 188 -16.52 6.47 -9.12
C SER A 188 -17.98 6.05 -9.12
N ARG A 189 -18.71 6.32 -8.03
CA ARG A 189 -20.16 6.24 -8.06
C ARG A 189 -20.61 7.49 -8.79
N LEU A 190 -20.66 7.42 -10.13
CA LEU A 190 -21.62 8.25 -10.85
C LEU A 190 -22.95 7.92 -10.19
N ARG A 191 -23.63 8.92 -9.62
CA ARG A 191 -25.05 8.78 -9.32
C ARG A 191 -25.67 8.27 -10.60
N LYS A 192 -26.30 7.09 -10.57
CA LYS A 192 -27.27 6.75 -11.60
C LYS A 192 -28.33 7.85 -11.48
N SER A 193 -28.27 8.84 -12.37
CA SER A 193 -29.40 9.72 -12.60
C SER A 193 -30.54 8.77 -12.95
N SER A 194 -31.55 8.72 -12.09
CA SER A 194 -32.85 8.22 -12.44
C SER A 194 -33.38 9.06 -13.60
N THR A 195 -32.99 8.73 -14.82
CA THR A 195 -33.68 9.16 -16.03
C THR A 195 -34.93 8.28 -16.17
N GLY A 196 -35.87 8.52 -15.27
CA GLY A 196 -37.28 8.24 -15.50
C GLY A 196 -37.94 9.59 -15.66
N LEU A 197 -38.05 10.07 -16.90
CA LEU A 197 -38.98 11.12 -17.34
C LEU A 197 -38.88 11.24 -18.86
N MET A 198 -40.05 11.24 -19.49
CA MET A 198 -40.37 11.59 -20.88
C MET A 198 -40.17 10.50 -21.95
N ASN A 199 -41.07 9.52 -21.97
CA ASN A 199 -41.66 9.03 -23.22
C ASN A 199 -43.18 9.20 -23.12
N SER A 200 -43.64 10.37 -23.57
CA SER A 200 -45.03 10.63 -23.94
C SER A 200 -45.02 11.76 -24.96
N LEU A 201 -44.84 11.40 -26.22
CA LEU A 201 -45.41 11.99 -27.43
C LEU A 201 -45.16 10.99 -28.58
#